data_AF-A0A9P7ADE2-F1
#
_entry.id   AF-A0A9P7ADE2-F1
#
_cell.length_a   1.000
_cell.length_b   1.000
_cell.length_c   1.000
_cell.angle_alpha   90.00
_cell.angle_beta   90.00
_cell.angle_gamma   90.00
#
_symmetry.space_group_name_H-M   'P 1'
#
loop_
_entity.id
_entity.type
_entity.pdbx_description
1 polymer ?
#
loop_
_entity_poly.entity_id
_entity_poly.type
_entity_poly.pdbx_seq_one_letter_code
_entity_poly.pdbx_strand_id
1 'polypeptide(L)'
;MTHSYRPFQHAWLDKKTSAKEQPLPEALRSTSLLMRVLCFLALGRPNLDDHWKSLQSEQAFETVRTRLCDILGSTITAASILAISSVFVSTASPVSYFGYTSSIPYYPIFISLMFAIFAMLTSGSSMIRWLHTDRHWTQEQLKQGGYFVWSYLLSMVTPMFFVVWSLNCFVFAMLIAGFSSQSVICRALTALGLVTYIVNVGKILIEAMRKYAT
;
A
#
# COMPACT_ATOMS: atom_id res chain seq x y z
N MET A 1 -20.71 -37.21 -46.61
CA MET A 1 -19.84 -36.06 -46.26
C MET A 1 -20.45 -35.39 -45.03
N THR A 2 -20.02 -35.73 -43.80
CA THR A 2 -18.92 -35.12 -43.01
C THR A 2 -19.23 -33.65 -42.67
N HIS A 3 -19.43 -33.23 -41.41
CA HIS A 3 -18.50 -33.31 -40.29
C HIS A 3 -19.22 -33.39 -38.93
N SER A 4 -18.89 -34.43 -38.14
CA SER A 4 -19.23 -34.52 -36.72
C SER A 4 -18.13 -33.83 -35.92
N TYR A 5 -18.45 -32.68 -35.32
CA TYR A 5 -17.58 -32.01 -34.36
C TYR A 5 -17.57 -32.81 -33.05
N ARG A 6 -16.48 -33.54 -32.79
CA ARG A 6 -16.20 -34.03 -31.43
C ARG A 6 -15.65 -32.85 -30.62
N PRO A 7 -16.24 -32.49 -29.47
CA PRO A 7 -15.57 -31.61 -28.54
C PRO A 7 -14.32 -32.34 -28.05
N PHE A 8 -13.15 -31.75 -28.31
CA PHE A 8 -11.93 -32.04 -27.58
C PHE A 8 -12.15 -31.61 -26.13
N GLN A 9 -12.82 -32.47 -25.35
CA GLN A 9 -12.63 -32.51 -23.91
C GLN A 9 -11.19 -32.94 -23.71
N HIS A 10 -10.29 -31.94 -23.67
CA HIS A 10 -8.99 -32.11 -23.05
C HIS A 10 -9.27 -32.54 -21.62
N ALA A 11 -9.20 -33.85 -21.42
CA ALA A 11 -8.80 -34.46 -20.18
C ALA A 11 -7.40 -33.92 -19.83
N TRP A 12 -7.33 -32.65 -19.41
CA TRP A 12 -6.45 -32.24 -18.34
C TRP A 12 -6.99 -32.94 -17.09
N LEU A 13 -6.80 -34.26 -17.08
CA LEU A 13 -6.50 -35.01 -15.88
C LEU A 13 -5.43 -34.18 -15.20
N ASP A 14 -5.89 -33.33 -14.28
CA ASP A 14 -5.46 -33.22 -12.90
C ASP A 14 -4.42 -34.28 -12.55
N LYS A 15 -3.26 -34.17 -13.18
CA LYS A 15 -2.02 -34.64 -12.64
C LYS A 15 -1.73 -33.65 -11.51
N LYS A 16 -2.50 -33.80 -10.43
CA LYS A 16 -2.05 -33.60 -9.06
C LYS A 16 -0.90 -34.58 -8.83
N THR A 17 0.17 -34.39 -9.61
CA THR A 17 1.51 -34.59 -9.10
C THR A 17 1.50 -33.76 -7.84
N SER A 18 1.36 -34.45 -6.71
CA SER A 18 1.64 -33.91 -5.39
C SER A 18 3.10 -33.46 -5.47
N ALA A 19 3.31 -32.26 -6.00
CA ALA A 19 4.59 -31.62 -6.07
C ALA A 19 4.96 -31.49 -4.60
N LYS A 20 5.90 -32.33 -4.14
CA LYS A 20 6.39 -32.31 -2.77
C LYS A 20 6.62 -30.85 -2.41
N GLU A 21 5.88 -30.35 -1.41
CA GLU A 21 6.04 -28.98 -0.94
C GLU A 21 7.52 -28.74 -0.67
N GLN A 22 8.15 -27.84 -1.42
CA GLN A 22 9.53 -27.48 -1.15
C GLN A 22 9.54 -26.65 0.14
N PRO A 23 10.32 -27.04 1.16
CA PRO A 23 10.44 -26.24 2.37
C PRO A 23 11.02 -24.85 2.03
N LEU A 24 10.64 -23.84 2.80
CA LEU A 24 11.20 -22.49 2.68
C LEU A 24 12.73 -22.56 2.85
N PRO A 25 13.53 -21.91 1.98
CA PRO A 25 14.98 -21.85 2.14
C PRO A 25 15.38 -21.37 3.55
N GLU A 26 16.34 -22.04 4.19
CA GLU A 26 16.75 -21.72 5.56
C GLU A 26 17.25 -20.28 5.72
N ALA A 27 17.86 -19.73 4.66
CA ALA A 27 18.29 -18.34 4.60
C ALA A 27 17.14 -17.33 4.82
N LEU A 28 15.90 -17.71 4.52
CA LEU A 28 14.70 -16.88 4.71
C LEU A 28 14.00 -17.14 6.05
N ARG A 29 14.39 -18.21 6.77
CA ARG A 29 13.77 -18.60 8.04
C ARG A 29 14.23 -17.72 9.21
N SER A 30 15.47 -17.26 9.15
CA SER A 30 16.02 -16.28 10.09
C SER A 30 15.54 -14.87 9.74
N THR A 31 14.30 -14.55 10.09
CA THR A 31 13.72 -13.22 9.88
C THR A 31 14.07 -12.29 11.03
N SER A 32 14.80 -11.21 10.73
CA SER A 32 14.95 -10.09 11.66
C SER A 32 13.59 -9.47 11.97
N LEU A 33 13.46 -8.76 13.10
CA LEU A 33 12.21 -8.09 13.49
C LEU A 33 11.73 -7.12 12.39
N LEU A 34 12.66 -6.39 11.77
CA LEU A 34 12.38 -5.49 10.65
C LEU A 34 11.75 -6.23 9.46
N MET A 35 12.25 -7.42 9.14
CA MET A 35 11.69 -8.27 8.08
C MET A 35 10.26 -8.68 8.39
N ARG A 36 9.96 -9.07 9.64
CA ARG A 36 8.60 -9.44 10.06
C ARG A 36 7.63 -8.28 9.94
N VAL A 37 8.06 -7.08 10.32
CA VAL A 37 7.25 -5.86 10.16
C VAL A 37 6.98 -5.58 8.68
N LEU A 38 7.98 -5.70 7.81
CA LEU A 38 7.79 -5.52 6.37
C LEU A 38 6.89 -6.59 5.75
N CYS A 39 7.08 -7.87 6.09
CA CYS A 39 6.19 -8.96 5.68
C CYS A 39 4.76 -8.68 6.11
N PHE A 40 4.59 -8.21 7.35
CA PHE A 40 3.27 -7.90 7.87
C PHE A 40 2.62 -6.75 7.10
N LEU A 41 3.34 -5.64 6.87
CA LEU A 41 2.82 -4.50 6.13
C LEU A 41 2.51 -4.84 4.66
N ALA A 42 3.35 -5.65 4.01
CA ALA A 42 3.17 -6.00 2.61
C ALA A 42 2.12 -7.09 2.38
N LEU A 43 2.10 -8.14 3.22
CA LEU A 43 1.35 -9.39 3.00
C LEU A 43 0.25 -9.63 4.04
N GLY A 44 0.21 -8.85 5.12
CA GLY A 44 -0.72 -9.03 6.24
C GLY A 44 -0.36 -10.20 7.17
N ARG A 45 0.82 -10.80 7.00
CA ARG A 45 1.32 -11.93 7.79
C ARG A 45 2.78 -11.67 8.22
N PRO A 46 3.17 -12.04 9.45
CA PRO A 46 4.53 -11.77 9.94
C PRO A 46 5.61 -12.64 9.28
N ASN A 47 5.23 -13.72 8.59
CA ASN A 47 6.13 -14.71 8.01
C ASN A 47 5.90 -14.88 6.50
N LEU A 48 6.95 -15.29 5.80
CA LEU A 48 6.91 -15.59 4.35
C LEU A 48 6.37 -16.98 4.03
N ASP A 49 6.17 -17.85 5.02
CA ASP A 49 5.76 -19.25 4.80
C ASP A 49 4.48 -19.37 3.96
N ASP A 50 3.47 -18.55 4.27
CA ASP A 50 2.20 -18.53 3.54
C ASP A 50 2.39 -18.04 2.10
N HIS A 51 3.23 -17.03 1.90
CA HIS A 51 3.54 -16.53 0.57
C HIS A 51 4.35 -17.55 -0.24
N TRP A 52 5.30 -18.23 0.40
CA TRP A 52 6.07 -19.31 -0.22
C TRP A 52 5.17 -20.48 -0.64
N LYS A 53 4.22 -20.87 0.21
CA LYS A 53 3.19 -21.85 -0.15
C LYS A 53 2.35 -21.38 -1.33
N SER A 54 1.97 -20.10 -1.37
CA SER A 54 1.22 -19.54 -2.50
C SER A 54 1.96 -19.66 -3.83
N LEU A 55 3.30 -19.62 -3.81
CA LEU A 55 4.11 -19.78 -5.02
C LEU A 55 4.13 -21.21 -5.56
N GLN A 56 3.71 -22.22 -4.79
CA GLN A 56 3.64 -23.60 -5.24
C GLN A 56 2.37 -23.91 -6.07
N SER A 57 1.38 -23.01 -6.04
CA SER A 57 0.12 -23.15 -6.78
C SER A 57 -0.12 -21.93 -7.64
N GLU A 58 -0.36 -22.14 -8.94
CA GLU A 58 -0.68 -21.06 -9.88
C GLU A 58 -1.87 -20.23 -9.39
N GLN A 59 -2.94 -20.89 -8.98
CA GLN A 59 -4.16 -20.21 -8.49
C GLN A 59 -3.90 -19.40 -7.22
N ALA A 60 -3.10 -19.92 -6.29
CA ALA A 60 -2.77 -19.21 -5.06
C ALA A 60 -1.85 -18.00 -5.32
N PHE A 61 -0.87 -18.16 -6.21
CA PHE A 61 -0.03 -17.06 -6.65
C PHE A 61 -0.84 -15.94 -7.31
N GLU A 62 -1.74 -16.28 -8.23
CA GLU A 62 -2.63 -15.32 -8.90
C GLU A 62 -3.54 -14.57 -7.93
N THR A 63 -4.04 -15.27 -6.90
CA THR A 63 -4.84 -14.65 -5.85
C THR A 63 -4.02 -13.60 -5.07
N VAL A 64 -2.79 -13.93 -4.70
CA VAL A 64 -1.89 -12.99 -4.01
C VAL A 64 -1.52 -11.83 -4.93
N ARG A 65 -1.16 -12.10 -6.19
CA ARG A 65 -0.80 -11.09 -7.19
C ARG A 65 -1.95 -10.11 -7.42
N THR A 66 -3.16 -10.60 -7.63
CA THR A 66 -4.36 -9.77 -7.82
C THR A 66 -4.59 -8.88 -6.60
N ARG A 67 -4.58 -9.44 -5.40
CA ARG A 67 -4.73 -8.67 -4.15
C ARG A 67 -3.67 -7.58 -4.01
N LEU A 68 -2.42 -7.89 -4.35
CA LEU A 68 -1.31 -6.96 -4.31
C LEU A 68 -1.49 -5.82 -5.33
N CYS A 69 -1.91 -6.14 -6.55
CA CYS A 69 -2.27 -5.14 -7.56
C CYS A 69 -3.44 -4.26 -7.11
N ASP A 70 -4.47 -4.83 -6.47
CA ASP A 70 -5.61 -4.07 -5.94
C ASP A 70 -5.21 -3.09 -4.83
N ILE A 71 -4.31 -3.52 -3.94
CA ILE A 71 -3.73 -2.65 -2.90
C ILE A 71 -2.94 -1.50 -3.53
N LEU A 72 -2.11 -1.79 -4.52
CA LEU A 72 -1.35 -0.75 -5.24
C LEU A 72 -2.27 0.20 -6.00
N GLY A 73 -3.31 -0.31 -6.67
CA GLY A 73 -4.33 0.50 -7.34
C GLY A 73 -5.06 1.41 -6.36
N SER A 74 -5.47 0.88 -5.20
CA SER A 74 -6.09 1.67 -4.12
C SER A 74 -5.14 2.75 -3.60
N THR A 75 -3.84 2.45 -3.52
CA THR A 75 -2.81 3.41 -3.11
C THR A 75 -2.66 4.54 -4.13
N ILE A 76 -2.70 4.24 -5.44
CA ILE A 76 -2.70 5.24 -6.52
C ILE A 76 -3.93 6.15 -6.40
N THR A 77 -5.12 5.58 -6.19
CA THR A 77 -6.36 6.35 -6.03
C THR A 77 -6.28 7.28 -4.81
N ALA A 78 -5.84 6.78 -3.66
CA ALA A 78 -5.69 7.59 -2.45
C ALA A 78 -4.67 8.73 -2.64
N ALA A 79 -3.52 8.42 -3.24
CA ALA A 79 -2.50 9.40 -3.57
C ALA A 79 -2.99 10.46 -4.57
N SER A 80 -3.79 10.05 -5.56
CA SER A 80 -4.41 10.96 -6.54
C SER A 80 -5.37 11.94 -5.86
N ILE A 81 -6.21 11.45 -4.94
CA ILE A 81 -7.13 12.29 -4.16
C ILE A 81 -6.34 13.31 -3.33
N LEU A 82 -5.26 12.88 -2.66
CA LEU A 82 -4.41 13.76 -1.88
C LEU A 82 -3.68 14.80 -2.73
N ALA A 83 -3.18 14.42 -3.91
CA ALA A 83 -2.53 15.32 -4.84
C ALA A 83 -3.52 16.38 -5.36
N ILE A 84 -4.68 15.95 -5.82
CA ILE A 84 -5.76 16.83 -6.30
C ILE A 84 -6.18 17.79 -5.19
N SER A 85 -6.41 17.28 -3.98
CA SER A 85 -6.77 18.09 -2.82
C SER A 85 -5.68 19.11 -2.47
N SER A 86 -4.41 18.68 -2.48
CA SER A 86 -3.27 19.56 -2.23
C SER A 86 -3.19 20.67 -3.27
N VAL A 87 -3.42 20.36 -4.56
CA VAL A 87 -3.47 21.35 -5.63
C VAL A 87 -4.62 22.33 -5.41
N PHE A 88 -5.84 21.85 -5.17
CA PHE A 88 -7.00 22.72 -4.93
C PHE A 88 -6.84 23.65 -3.74
N VAL A 89 -6.25 23.17 -2.64
CA VAL A 89 -5.99 23.98 -1.44
C VAL A 89 -4.85 24.98 -1.70
N SER A 90 -3.88 24.63 -2.55
CA SER A 90 -2.76 25.52 -2.91
C SER A 90 -3.12 26.57 -3.96
N THR A 91 -4.14 26.33 -4.79
CA THR A 91 -4.63 27.32 -5.75
C THR A 91 -5.40 28.42 -5.03
N ALA A 92 -5.17 29.68 -5.45
CA ALA A 92 -5.75 30.86 -4.81
C ALA A 92 -7.26 30.70 -4.59
N SER A 93 -7.70 30.99 -3.37
CA SER A 93 -9.09 30.76 -2.98
C SER A 93 -10.04 31.68 -3.73
N PRO A 94 -11.18 31.16 -4.22
CA PRO A 94 -12.25 32.01 -4.74
C PRO A 94 -12.95 32.83 -3.64
N VAL A 95 -12.64 32.62 -2.35
CA VAL A 95 -13.32 33.25 -1.21
C VAL A 95 -12.30 33.88 -0.25
N SER A 96 -12.52 35.14 0.12
CA SER A 96 -11.59 35.96 0.93
C SER A 96 -11.53 35.61 2.43
N TYR A 97 -12.41 34.73 2.92
CA TYR A 97 -12.56 34.45 4.35
C TYR A 97 -11.56 33.46 4.94
N PHE A 98 -10.90 32.66 4.10
CA PHE A 98 -9.81 31.79 4.54
C PHE A 98 -8.48 32.43 4.14
N GLY A 99 -7.59 32.64 5.11
CA GLY A 99 -6.24 33.16 4.90
C GLY A 99 -5.32 32.16 4.20
N TYR A 100 -5.68 31.73 2.99
CA TYR A 100 -4.85 30.89 2.12
C TYR A 100 -3.58 31.60 1.64
N THR A 101 -3.47 32.91 1.87
CA THR A 101 -2.31 33.74 1.54
C THR A 101 -1.17 33.64 2.56
N SER A 102 -1.38 32.95 3.71
CA SER A 102 -0.30 32.71 4.66
C SER A 102 0.68 31.67 4.09
N SER A 103 1.97 31.97 4.13
CA SER A 103 3.03 31.09 3.65
C SER A 103 3.20 29.82 4.51
N ILE A 104 2.73 29.83 5.76
CA ILE A 104 2.96 28.76 6.74
C ILE A 104 2.28 27.43 6.34
N PRO A 105 0.97 27.38 6.01
CA PRO A 105 0.32 26.14 5.57
C PRO A 105 0.79 25.65 4.18
N TYR A 106 1.42 26.51 3.37
CA TYR A 106 1.84 26.16 2.02
C TYR A 106 2.97 25.12 2.01
N TYR A 107 3.95 25.22 2.90
CA TYR A 107 5.06 24.25 3.00
C TYR A 107 4.59 22.81 3.24
N PRO A 108 3.77 22.49 4.26
CA PRO A 108 3.28 21.14 4.46
C PRO A 108 2.33 20.66 3.34
N ILE A 109 1.58 21.55 2.67
CA ILE A 109 0.80 21.19 1.48
C ILE A 109 1.72 20.76 0.33
N PHE A 110 2.80 21.50 0.09
CA PHE A 110 3.76 21.17 -0.95
C PHE A 110 4.46 19.83 -0.66
N ILE A 111 4.88 19.60 0.58
CA ILE A 111 5.46 18.32 1.00
C ILE A 111 4.44 17.19 0.83
N SER A 112 3.18 17.41 1.22
CA SER A 112 2.08 16.46 0.99
C SER A 112 1.95 16.09 -0.49
N LEU A 113 1.94 17.09 -1.37
CA LEU A 113 1.86 16.88 -2.82
C LEU A 113 3.05 16.07 -3.35
N MET A 114 4.28 16.38 -2.93
CA MET A 114 5.47 15.63 -3.32
C MET A 114 5.37 14.16 -2.90
N PHE A 115 4.98 13.88 -1.66
CA PHE A 115 4.77 12.50 -1.20
C PHE A 115 3.65 11.79 -1.95
N ALA A 116 2.55 12.48 -2.27
CA ALA A 116 1.47 11.90 -3.09
C ALA A 116 1.97 11.53 -4.49
N ILE A 117 2.77 12.38 -5.14
CA ILE A 117 3.37 12.10 -6.44
C ILE A 117 4.33 10.91 -6.36
N PHE A 118 5.21 10.86 -5.35
CA PHE A 118 6.10 9.72 -5.16
C PHE A 118 5.34 8.43 -4.87
N ALA A 119 4.26 8.48 -4.10
CA ALA A 119 3.37 7.34 -3.89
C ALA A 119 2.80 6.84 -5.22
N MET A 120 2.26 7.72 -6.07
CA MET A 120 1.73 7.33 -7.38
C MET A 120 2.80 6.69 -8.27
N LEU A 121 3.98 7.31 -8.37
CA LEU A 121 5.08 6.81 -9.20
C LEU A 121 5.59 5.46 -8.72
N THR A 122 5.82 5.31 -7.42
CA THR A 122 6.33 4.06 -6.84
C THR A 122 5.28 2.95 -6.86
N SER A 123 4.00 3.27 -6.62
CA SER A 123 2.90 2.31 -6.78
C SER A 123 2.75 1.86 -8.23
N GLY A 124 2.75 2.78 -9.20
CA GLY A 124 2.66 2.46 -10.62
C GLY A 124 3.81 1.59 -11.10
N SER A 125 5.05 1.95 -10.71
CA SER A 125 6.23 1.14 -11.02
C SER A 125 6.15 -0.26 -10.41
N SER A 126 5.70 -0.37 -9.15
CA SER A 126 5.54 -1.65 -8.48
C SER A 126 4.43 -2.47 -9.13
N MET A 127 3.31 -1.85 -9.53
CA MET A 127 2.20 -2.53 -10.19
C MET A 127 2.61 -3.10 -11.55
N ILE A 128 3.36 -2.34 -12.36
CA ILE A 128 3.91 -2.82 -13.63
C ILE A 128 4.84 -4.01 -13.39
N ARG A 129 5.75 -3.91 -12.40
CA ARG A 129 6.62 -5.04 -12.03
C ARG A 129 5.78 -6.27 -11.69
N TRP A 130 4.72 -6.11 -10.91
CA TRP A 130 3.85 -7.18 -10.49
C TRP A 130 3.05 -7.85 -11.61
N LEU A 131 2.55 -7.06 -12.57
CA LEU A 131 1.86 -7.57 -13.74
C LEU A 131 2.76 -8.41 -14.64
N HIS A 132 4.05 -8.06 -14.74
CA HIS A 132 5.03 -8.79 -15.54
C HIS A 132 5.81 -9.86 -14.77
N THR A 133 5.51 -10.05 -13.49
CA THR A 133 6.22 -11.02 -12.66
C THR A 133 5.54 -12.38 -12.77
N ASP A 134 6.30 -13.36 -13.27
CA ASP A 134 5.88 -14.76 -13.33
C ASP A 134 6.15 -15.50 -12.01
N ARG A 135 5.33 -16.51 -11.73
CA ARG A 135 5.48 -17.37 -10.55
C ARG A 135 6.85 -18.03 -10.49
N HIS A 136 7.32 -18.59 -11.60
CA HIS A 136 8.61 -19.28 -11.68
C HIS A 136 9.77 -18.32 -11.39
N TRP A 137 9.75 -17.14 -12.00
CA TRP A 137 10.74 -16.10 -11.76
C TRP A 137 10.75 -15.70 -10.29
N THR A 138 9.57 -15.46 -9.68
CA THR A 138 9.46 -15.09 -8.27
C THR A 138 10.05 -16.17 -7.35
N GLN A 139 9.77 -17.45 -7.64
CA GLN A 139 10.33 -18.57 -6.90
C GLN A 139 11.86 -18.61 -6.99
N GLU A 140 12.43 -18.39 -8.18
CA GLU A 140 13.88 -18.35 -8.39
C GLU A 140 14.52 -17.19 -7.63
N GLN A 141 13.93 -15.99 -7.69
CA GLN A 141 14.46 -14.82 -6.99
C GLN A 141 14.42 -15.00 -5.46
N LEU A 142 13.34 -15.58 -4.92
CA LEU A 142 13.27 -15.91 -3.50
C LEU A 142 14.33 -16.94 -3.08
N LYS A 143 14.68 -17.89 -3.95
CA LYS A 143 15.77 -18.85 -3.70
C LYS A 143 17.15 -18.19 -3.73
N GLN A 144 17.34 -17.15 -4.54
CA GLN A 144 18.63 -16.47 -4.71
C GLN A 144 19.05 -15.61 -3.50
N GLY A 145 18.14 -15.31 -2.57
CA GLY A 145 18.49 -14.83 -1.24
C GLY A 145 17.75 -13.59 -0.74
N GLY A 146 18.18 -13.08 0.42
CA GLY A 146 17.45 -12.08 1.19
C GLY A 146 17.24 -10.75 0.47
N TYR A 147 18.20 -10.26 -0.31
CA TYR A 147 18.12 -8.94 -0.98
C TYR A 147 16.88 -8.80 -1.88
N PHE A 148 16.56 -9.85 -2.66
CA PHE A 148 15.38 -9.85 -3.52
C PHE A 148 14.10 -9.77 -2.71
N VAL A 149 14.03 -10.46 -1.57
CA VAL A 149 12.87 -10.43 -0.69
C VAL A 149 12.72 -9.05 -0.04
N TRP A 150 13.82 -8.42 0.35
CA TRP A 150 13.81 -7.03 0.83
C TRP A 150 13.29 -6.07 -0.23
N SER A 151 13.84 -6.13 -1.44
CA SER A 151 13.39 -5.29 -2.57
C SER A 151 11.91 -5.50 -2.88
N TYR A 152 11.48 -6.76 -2.89
CA TYR A 152 10.09 -7.16 -3.07
C TYR A 152 9.18 -6.53 -2.01
N LEU A 153 9.51 -6.66 -0.72
CA LEU A 153 8.67 -6.16 0.37
C LEU A 153 8.66 -4.64 0.41
N LEU A 154 9.83 -4.02 0.21
CA LEU A 154 9.98 -2.58 0.15
C LEU A 154 9.17 -1.98 -1.02
N SER A 155 9.08 -2.67 -2.16
CA SER A 155 8.26 -2.19 -3.29
C SER A 155 6.78 -2.04 -2.94
N MET A 156 6.27 -2.82 -1.97
CA MET A 156 4.89 -2.73 -1.51
C MET A 156 4.71 -1.74 -0.36
N VAL A 157 5.63 -1.73 0.61
CA VAL A 157 5.49 -0.90 1.81
C VAL A 157 5.81 0.57 1.53
N THR A 158 6.80 0.85 0.69
CA THR A 158 7.24 2.22 0.36
C THR A 158 6.11 3.12 -0.15
N PRO A 159 5.30 2.73 -1.15
CA PRO A 159 4.21 3.59 -1.62
C PRO A 159 3.16 3.85 -0.54
N MET A 160 2.83 2.85 0.29
CA MET A 160 1.89 3.03 1.40
C MET A 160 2.43 4.04 2.42
N PHE A 161 3.72 3.96 2.73
CA PHE A 161 4.38 4.89 3.64
C PHE A 161 4.29 6.33 3.11
N PHE A 162 4.53 6.54 1.81
CA PHE A 162 4.38 7.86 1.19
C PHE A 162 2.94 8.38 1.24
N VAL A 163 1.92 7.54 1.04
CA VAL A 163 0.51 7.97 1.20
C VAL A 163 0.22 8.38 2.64
N VAL A 164 0.64 7.58 3.62
CA VAL A 164 0.44 7.91 5.04
C VAL A 164 1.13 9.23 5.38
N TRP A 165 2.37 9.43 4.93
CA TRP A 165 3.11 10.66 5.21
C TRP A 165 2.50 11.88 4.51
N SER A 166 2.07 11.72 3.26
CA SER A 166 1.32 12.73 2.51
C SER A 166 0.07 13.17 3.27
N LEU A 167 -0.76 12.21 3.71
CA LEU A 167 -1.97 12.49 4.48
C LEU A 167 -1.66 13.23 5.79
N ASN A 168 -0.62 12.83 6.52
CA ASN A 168 -0.21 13.50 7.75
C ASN A 168 0.21 14.96 7.50
N CYS A 169 1.03 15.21 6.47
CA CYS A 169 1.41 16.56 6.08
C CYS A 169 0.20 17.39 5.67
N PHE A 170 -0.74 16.80 4.91
CA PHE A 170 -1.97 17.46 4.50
C PHE A 170 -2.84 17.86 5.70
N VAL A 171 -3.09 16.92 6.62
CA VAL A 171 -3.86 17.17 7.84
C VAL A 171 -3.18 18.26 8.68
N PHE A 172 -1.86 18.19 8.85
CA PHE A 172 -1.10 19.20 9.60
C PHE A 172 -1.23 20.59 8.98
N ALA A 173 -1.17 20.69 7.65
CA ALA A 173 -1.40 21.96 6.95
C ALA A 173 -2.81 22.52 7.19
N MET A 174 -3.83 21.67 7.11
CA MET A 174 -5.22 22.05 7.33
C MET A 174 -5.45 22.50 8.78
N LEU A 175 -4.78 21.87 9.75
CA LEU A 175 -4.82 22.28 11.15
C LEU A 175 -4.19 23.67 11.33
N ILE A 176 -3.00 23.91 10.77
CA ILE A 176 -2.35 25.22 10.80
C ILE A 176 -3.25 26.29 10.19
N ALA A 177 -3.78 26.03 8.99
CA ALA A 177 -4.65 26.97 8.29
C ALA A 177 -5.92 27.27 9.10
N GLY A 178 -6.54 26.23 9.67
CA GLY A 178 -7.75 26.33 10.48
C GLY A 178 -7.56 27.11 11.78
N PHE A 179 -6.50 26.81 12.54
CA PHE A 179 -6.19 27.54 13.78
C PHE A 179 -5.74 28.98 13.52
N SER A 180 -5.10 29.23 12.38
CA SER A 180 -4.69 30.58 11.97
C SER A 180 -5.84 31.42 11.41
N SER A 181 -7.01 30.81 11.16
CA SER A 181 -8.19 31.53 10.67
C SER A 181 -8.66 32.58 11.67
N GLN A 182 -9.22 33.68 11.19
CA GLN A 182 -9.85 34.71 12.05
C GLN A 182 -11.25 34.28 12.53
N SER A 183 -11.88 33.31 11.86
CA SER A 183 -13.22 32.84 12.19
C SER A 183 -13.20 31.85 13.37
N VAL A 184 -13.95 32.17 14.43
CA VAL A 184 -14.13 31.30 15.60
C VAL A 184 -14.74 29.95 15.20
N ILE A 185 -15.69 29.95 14.26
CA ILE A 185 -16.31 28.73 13.75
C ILE A 185 -15.26 27.82 13.09
N CYS A 186 -14.37 28.40 12.27
CA CYS A 186 -13.29 27.63 11.64
C CYS A 186 -12.38 26.99 12.70
N ARG A 187 -11.93 27.76 13.70
CA ARG A 187 -11.09 27.24 14.79
C ARG A 187 -11.78 26.12 15.58
N ALA A 188 -13.06 26.28 15.88
CA ALA A 188 -13.84 25.27 16.59
C ALA A 188 -13.97 23.97 15.78
N LEU A 189 -14.26 24.07 14.48
CA LEU A 189 -14.32 22.92 13.58
C LEU A 189 -12.94 22.24 13.43
N THR A 190 -11.86 23.02 13.36
CA THR A 190 -10.49 22.49 13.32
C THR A 190 -10.14 21.74 14.60
N ALA A 191 -10.49 22.28 15.77
CA ALA A 191 -10.29 21.60 17.05
C ALA A 191 -11.08 20.28 17.12
N LEU A 192 -12.34 20.27 16.68
CA LEU A 192 -13.16 19.06 16.59
C LEU A 192 -12.55 18.02 15.64
N GLY A 193 -12.06 18.47 14.48
CA GLY A 193 -11.36 17.63 13.51
C GLY A 193 -10.09 17.00 14.09
N LEU A 194 -9.29 17.77 14.83
CA LEU A 194 -8.10 17.27 15.53
C LEU A 194 -8.45 16.19 16.56
N VAL A 195 -9.45 16.44 17.41
CA VAL A 195 -9.90 15.46 18.40
C VAL A 195 -10.35 14.17 17.71
N THR A 196 -11.14 14.28 16.64
CA THR A 196 -11.61 13.13 15.87
C THR A 196 -10.45 12.34 15.25
N TYR A 197 -9.46 13.04 14.69
CA TYR A 197 -8.26 12.45 14.12
C TYR A 197 -7.46 11.67 15.18
N ILE A 198 -7.16 12.29 16.32
CA ILE A 198 -6.43 11.66 17.43
C ILE A 198 -7.18 10.41 17.93
N VAL A 199 -8.50 10.51 18.12
CA VAL A 199 -9.31 9.37 18.59
C VAL A 199 -9.27 8.21 17.59
N ASN A 200 -9.41 8.50 16.29
CA ASN A 200 -9.41 7.46 15.26
C ASN A 200 -8.03 6.79 15.12
N VAL A 201 -6.97 7.59 15.03
CA VAL A 201 -5.60 7.07 14.94
C VAL A 201 -5.24 6.29 16.21
N GLY A 202 -5.61 6.81 17.38
CA GLY A 202 -5.40 6.15 18.66
C GLY A 202 -6.11 4.79 18.73
N LYS A 203 -7.37 4.71 18.27
CA LYS A 203 -8.11 3.43 18.18
C LYS A 203 -7.40 2.43 17.27
N ILE A 204 -6.99 2.86 16.07
CA ILE A 204 -6.29 1.99 15.11
C ILE A 204 -4.97 1.49 15.71
N LEU A 205 -4.19 2.36 16.36
CA LEU A 205 -2.93 1.98 17.00
C LEU A 205 -3.14 1.01 18.17
N ILE A 206 -4.15 1.24 19.01
CA ILE A 206 -4.46 0.34 20.13
C ILE A 206 -4.89 -1.03 19.62
N GLU A 207 -5.75 -1.09 18.61
CA GLU A 207 -6.21 -2.35 18.01
C GLU A 207 -5.05 -3.10 17.34
N ALA A 208 -4.21 -2.37 16.62
CA ALA A 208 -2.96 -2.90 16.07
C ALA A 208 -2.08 -3.48 17.19
N MET A 209 -1.74 -2.71 18.22
CA MET A 209 -0.91 -3.19 19.32
C MET A 209 -1.53 -4.40 20.04
N ARG A 210 -2.84 -4.41 20.29
CA ARG A 210 -3.54 -5.54 20.92
C ARG A 210 -3.40 -6.80 20.09
N LYS A 211 -3.55 -6.68 18.77
CA LYS A 211 -3.41 -7.80 17.83
C LYS A 211 -1.98 -8.37 17.79
N TYR A 212 -0.97 -7.60 18.18
CA TYR A 212 0.44 -8.03 18.15
C TYR A 212 1.03 -8.38 19.53
N ALA A 213 0.34 -8.06 20.62
CA ALA A 213 0.77 -8.43 21.97
C ALA A 213 0.43 -9.88 22.34
N THR A 214 -0.45 -10.53 21.58
CA THR A 214 -0.90 -11.93 21.72
C THR A 214 -0.34 -12.80 20.61
#